data_AF-A0A7V8Y4S4-F1
#
_entry.id   AF-A0A7V8Y4S4-F1
#
_cell.length_a   1.000
_cell.length_b   1.000
_cell.length_c   1.000
_cell.angle_alpha   90.00
_cell.angle_beta   90.00
_cell.angle_gamma   90.00
#
_symmetry.space_group_name_H-M   'P 1'
#
loop_
_entity.id
_entity.type
_entity.pdbx_description
1 polymer ?
#
loop_
_entity_poly.entity_id
_entity_poly.type
_entity_poly.pdbx_seq_one_letter_code
_entity_poly.pdbx_strand_id
1 'polypeptide(L)'
;MSAPALPTYRVTVTREIGLWAATVDGLPPGVVGATDVERHADLDDAVRDLIAGLTEVDTSDFHVQWAYVQKGRDYTQVVLGLDAWETQAGESTAVFDAYRRAAIQSMRGAGLSMRDIADLLGISHQRVSQLVAQGVTQPRSGTADLDQAVLDAVLSAAVAEGLDPDHIPERARQALPWLVRAVKGALPQLNDDPESLRWYAATLAVLAQQARRAAGRAA
;
A
#
# COMPACT_ATOMS: atom_id res chain seq x y z
N MET A 1 -3.65 -17.16 25.45
CA MET A 1 -2.25 -16.72 25.64
C MET A 1 -1.89 -15.90 24.42
N SER A 2 -1.65 -14.59 24.55
CA SER A 2 -1.24 -13.76 23.41
C SER A 2 0.16 -14.18 22.96
N ALA A 3 0.41 -14.15 21.65
CA ALA A 3 1.76 -14.36 21.12
C ALA A 3 2.72 -13.31 21.71
N PRO A 4 3.97 -13.67 22.05
CA PRO A 4 4.95 -12.69 22.49
C PRO A 4 5.19 -11.67 21.37
N ALA A 5 5.31 -10.39 21.72
CA ALA A 5 5.70 -9.37 20.77
C ALA A 5 7.14 -9.63 20.30
N LEU A 6 7.39 -9.48 19.00
CA LEU A 6 8.73 -9.65 18.44
C LEU A 6 9.70 -8.61 19.01
N PRO A 7 10.96 -8.97 19.28
CA PRO A 7 11.97 -8.03 19.76
C PRO A 7 12.19 -6.91 18.74
N THR A 8 12.53 -5.72 19.23
CA THR A 8 12.86 -4.56 18.40
C THR A 8 14.27 -4.08 18.73
N TYR A 9 15.11 -4.00 17.71
CA TYR A 9 16.47 -3.48 17.80
C TYR A 9 16.51 -2.07 17.24
N ARG A 10 17.10 -1.14 18.00
CA ARG A 10 17.30 0.24 17.54
C ARG A 10 18.63 0.31 16.81
N VAL A 11 18.62 0.90 15.61
CA VAL A 11 19.81 0.97 14.77
C VAL A 11 20.10 2.42 14.43
N THR A 12 21.25 2.90 14.88
CA THR A 12 21.71 4.26 14.60
C THR A 12 22.61 4.26 13.37
N VAL A 13 22.22 5.02 12.35
CA VAL A 13 22.91 5.12 11.05
C VAL A 13 23.66 6.43 10.95
N THR A 14 24.97 6.35 10.69
CA THR A 14 25.88 7.47 10.45
C THR A 14 26.54 7.34 9.08
N ARG A 15 27.03 8.45 8.51
CA ARG A 15 27.86 8.46 7.30
C ARG A 15 29.30 8.78 7.71
N GLU A 16 30.19 7.80 7.57
CA GLU A 16 31.57 7.87 8.06
C GLU A 16 32.54 7.49 6.95
N ILE A 17 33.49 8.38 6.63
CA ILE A 17 34.60 8.14 5.68
C ILE A 17 34.16 7.42 4.39
N GLY A 18 33.02 7.82 3.81
CA GLY A 18 32.51 7.24 2.57
C GLY A 18 31.69 5.94 2.71
N LEU A 19 31.53 5.44 3.93
CA LEU A 19 30.70 4.29 4.28
C LEU A 19 29.43 4.73 5.03
N TRP A 20 28.37 3.95 4.88
CA TRP A 20 27.22 3.99 5.77
C TRP A 20 27.49 3.02 6.91
N ALA A 21 27.58 3.55 8.13
CA ALA A 21 27.79 2.76 9.33
C ALA A 21 26.49 2.64 10.11
N ALA A 22 26.27 1.49 10.72
CA ALA A 22 25.13 1.22 11.59
C ALA A 22 25.61 0.61 12.91
N THR A 23 25.09 1.11 14.02
CA THR A 23 25.29 0.54 15.36
C THR A 23 23.96 0.06 15.93
N VAL A 24 23.94 -1.14 16.49
CA VAL A 24 22.73 -1.81 16.99
C VAL A 24 22.67 -1.75 18.52
N ASP A 25 21.58 -1.18 19.03
CA ASP A 25 21.20 -1.17 20.44
C ASP A 25 20.17 -2.28 20.74
N GLY A 26 20.17 -2.77 21.98
CA GLY A 26 19.21 -3.80 22.45
C GLY A 26 19.68 -5.24 22.30
N LEU A 27 20.94 -5.45 21.90
CA LEU A 27 21.59 -6.75 21.86
C LEU A 27 21.85 -7.33 23.27
N PRO A 28 22.12 -8.64 23.40
CA PRO A 28 22.44 -9.27 24.68
C PRO A 28 23.59 -8.57 25.42
N PRO A 29 23.62 -8.59 26.77
CA PRO A 29 24.66 -7.94 27.54
C PRO A 29 26.07 -8.39 27.13
N GLY A 30 26.95 -7.42 26.87
CA GLY A 30 28.33 -7.67 26.45
C GLY A 30 28.52 -7.89 24.94
N VAL A 31 27.45 -7.83 24.15
CA VAL A 31 27.51 -7.90 22.68
C VAL A 31 27.50 -6.49 22.10
N VAL A 32 28.42 -6.22 21.18
CA VAL A 32 28.48 -4.97 20.40
C VAL A 32 28.16 -5.30 18.94
N GLY A 33 27.11 -4.68 18.40
CA GLY A 33 26.73 -4.84 17.00
C GLY A 33 27.04 -3.58 16.21
N ALA A 34 27.98 -3.67 15.28
CA ALA A 34 28.25 -2.61 14.29
C ALA A 34 28.56 -3.24 12.93
N THR A 35 28.08 -2.61 11.87
CA THR A 35 28.41 -2.97 10.48
C THR A 35 28.52 -1.71 9.64
N ASP A 36 29.21 -1.81 8.50
CA ASP A 36 29.27 -0.76 7.51
C ASP A 36 29.16 -1.31 6.08
N VAL A 37 28.71 -0.45 5.16
CA VAL A 37 28.57 -0.74 3.73
C VAL A 37 28.87 0.50 2.90
N GLU A 38 29.25 0.31 1.64
CA GLU A 38 29.51 1.44 0.73
C GLU A 38 28.22 2.17 0.33
N ARG A 39 27.15 1.42 0.06
CA ARG A 39 25.86 1.94 -0.42
C ARG A 39 24.78 1.77 0.62
N HIS A 40 23.97 2.82 0.81
CA HIS A 40 22.89 2.82 1.80
C HIS A 40 21.89 1.68 1.57
N ALA A 41 21.63 1.34 0.31
CA ALA A 41 20.70 0.30 -0.07
C ALA A 41 21.08 -1.09 0.48
N ASP A 42 22.37 -1.32 0.73
CA ASP A 42 22.88 -2.61 1.22
C ASP A 42 22.83 -2.69 2.77
N LEU A 43 22.45 -1.60 3.45
CA LEU A 43 22.56 -1.48 4.90
C LEU A 43 21.50 -2.29 5.66
N ASP A 44 20.27 -2.39 5.13
CA ASP A 44 19.19 -3.18 5.78
C ASP A 44 19.57 -4.66 5.86
N ASP A 45 20.01 -5.24 4.74
CA ASP A 45 20.48 -6.63 4.67
C ASP A 45 21.65 -6.87 5.63
N ALA A 46 22.68 -6.03 5.58
CA ALA A 46 23.85 -6.17 6.44
C ALA A 46 23.50 -6.08 7.94
N VAL A 47 22.60 -5.17 8.32
CA VAL A 47 22.14 -5.02 9.72
C VAL A 47 21.32 -6.22 10.17
N ARG A 48 20.43 -6.73 9.32
CA ARG A 48 19.60 -7.90 9.64
C ARG A 48 20.44 -9.15 9.79
N ASP A 49 21.38 -9.38 8.89
CA ASP A 49 22.32 -10.49 8.96
C ASP A 49 23.19 -10.41 10.22
N LEU A 50 23.67 -9.21 10.56
CA LEU A 50 24.41 -8.96 11.80
C LEU A 50 23.57 -9.32 13.04
N ILE A 51 22.33 -8.84 13.13
CA ILE A 51 21.44 -9.11 14.27
C ILE A 51 21.13 -10.60 14.36
N ALA A 52 20.76 -11.24 13.25
CA ALA A 52 20.45 -12.65 13.20
C ALA A 52 21.66 -13.51 13.65
N GLY A 53 22.85 -13.19 13.15
CA GLY A 53 24.08 -13.87 13.53
C GLY A 53 24.47 -13.69 15.00
N LEU A 54 24.23 -12.52 15.58
CA LEU A 54 24.55 -12.23 16.98
C LEU A 54 23.52 -12.74 17.98
N THR A 55 22.28 -12.97 17.54
CA THR A 55 21.16 -13.32 18.43
C THR A 55 20.61 -14.72 18.20
N GLU A 56 21.07 -15.42 17.16
CA GLU A 56 20.58 -16.74 16.73
C GLU A 56 19.07 -16.75 16.42
N VAL A 57 18.56 -15.62 15.93
CA VAL A 57 17.15 -15.42 15.56
C VAL A 57 17.05 -15.18 14.04
N ASP A 58 15.96 -15.63 13.40
CA ASP A 58 15.73 -15.40 11.98
C ASP A 58 15.49 -13.90 11.67
N THR A 59 15.84 -13.45 10.48
CA THR A 59 15.67 -12.04 10.06
C THR A 59 14.21 -11.58 10.01
N SER A 60 13.26 -12.52 9.98
CA SER A 60 11.82 -12.29 10.05
C SER A 60 11.26 -12.25 11.48
N ASP A 61 12.03 -12.67 12.48
CA ASP A 61 11.61 -12.82 13.88
C ASP A 61 12.00 -11.61 14.76
N PHE A 62 12.32 -10.47 14.15
CA PHE A 62 12.55 -9.20 14.86
C PHE A 62 12.22 -7.98 14.00
N HIS A 63 12.06 -6.84 14.67
CA HIS A 63 11.90 -5.54 14.02
C HIS A 63 13.16 -4.69 14.16
N VAL A 64 13.43 -3.87 13.16
CA VAL A 64 14.49 -2.86 13.18
C VAL A 64 13.84 -1.48 13.25
N GLN A 65 14.22 -0.71 14.28
CA GLN A 65 13.86 0.69 14.41
C GLN A 65 15.05 1.55 13.99
N TRP A 66 14.95 2.16 12.82
CA TRP A 66 16.00 3.01 12.26
C TRP A 66 16.04 4.39 12.91
N ALA A 67 17.26 4.86 13.20
CA ALA A 67 17.56 6.21 13.63
C ALA A 67 18.67 6.79 12.74
N TYR A 68 18.41 7.89 12.04
CA TYR A 68 19.37 8.51 11.12
C TYR A 68 20.03 9.72 11.79
N VAL A 69 21.27 9.57 12.26
CA VAL A 69 21.97 10.62 13.01
C VAL A 69 23.24 11.04 12.27
N GLN A 70 23.39 12.33 12.00
CA GLN A 70 24.56 12.85 11.30
C GLN A 70 25.13 14.05 12.05
N LYS A 71 26.41 13.95 12.45
CA LYS A 71 27.13 15.01 13.18
C LYS A 71 26.33 15.53 14.39
N GLY A 72 25.71 14.61 15.13
CA GLY A 72 24.91 14.91 16.33
C GLY A 72 23.51 15.45 16.06
N ARG A 73 23.06 15.54 14.80
CA ARG A 73 21.67 15.91 14.45
C ARG A 73 20.87 14.69 14.03
N ASP A 74 19.66 14.58 14.56
CA ASP A 74 18.69 13.54 14.22
C ASP A 74 17.87 13.96 12.98
N TYR A 75 17.85 13.09 11.97
CA TYR A 75 17.12 13.25 10.71
C TYR A 75 16.05 12.17 10.53
N THR A 76 15.82 11.33 11.54
CA THR A 76 14.99 10.13 11.44
C THR A 76 13.60 10.42 10.90
N GLN A 77 12.92 11.40 11.47
CA GLN A 77 11.56 11.76 11.06
C GLN A 77 11.47 12.29 9.62
N VAL A 78 12.51 12.99 9.16
CA VAL A 78 12.55 13.53 7.79
C VAL A 78 12.76 12.41 6.78
N VAL A 79 13.69 11.50 7.06
CA VAL A 79 14.00 10.35 6.17
C VAL A 79 12.82 9.40 6.09
N LEU A 80 12.29 8.96 7.24
CA LEU A 80 11.13 8.05 7.28
C LEU A 80 9.88 8.71 6.70
N GLY A 81 9.70 10.02 6.92
CA GLY A 81 8.60 10.77 6.32
C GLY A 81 8.69 10.79 4.79
N LEU A 82 9.87 11.04 4.23
CA LEU A 82 10.07 11.04 2.79
C LEU A 82 9.82 9.66 2.16
N ASP A 83 10.36 8.60 2.76
CA ASP A 83 10.17 7.22 2.31
C ASP A 83 8.68 6.82 2.31
N ALA A 84 7.94 7.19 3.36
CA ALA A 84 6.50 6.97 3.42
C ALA A 84 5.74 7.74 2.32
N TRP A 85 6.13 8.99 2.03
CA TRP A 85 5.54 9.77 0.95
C TRP A 85 5.85 9.19 -0.44
N GLU A 86 7.08 8.71 -0.67
CA GLU A 86 7.48 8.09 -1.93
C GLU A 86 6.72 6.77 -2.17
N THR A 87 6.61 5.93 -1.14
CA THR A 87 5.80 4.72 -1.17
C THR A 87 4.34 5.05 -1.50
N GLN A 88 3.75 5.99 -0.78
CA GLN A 88 2.37 6.43 -1.01
C GLN A 88 2.16 7.00 -2.43
N ALA A 89 3.13 7.75 -2.95
CA ALA A 89 3.07 8.30 -4.31
C ALA A 89 3.17 7.19 -5.37
N GLY A 90 4.02 6.20 -5.16
CA GLY A 90 4.14 5.01 -5.99
C GLY A 90 2.83 4.21 -6.05
N GLU A 91 2.25 3.92 -4.89
CA GLU A 91 0.96 3.24 -4.78
C GLU A 91 -0.17 4.03 -5.45
N SER A 92 -0.23 5.34 -5.19
CA SER A 92 -1.25 6.22 -5.80
C SER A 92 -1.14 6.24 -7.33
N THR A 93 0.09 6.21 -7.85
CA THR A 93 0.35 6.14 -9.30
C THR A 93 -0.13 4.80 -9.86
N ALA A 94 0.17 3.68 -9.20
CA ALA A 94 -0.28 2.36 -9.61
C ALA A 94 -1.82 2.25 -9.64
N VAL A 95 -2.48 2.76 -8.60
CA VAL A 95 -3.95 2.84 -8.52
C VAL A 95 -4.51 3.69 -9.66
N PHE A 96 -3.95 4.87 -9.89
CA PHE A 96 -4.43 5.77 -10.94
C PHE A 96 -4.22 5.20 -12.35
N ASP A 97 -3.11 4.51 -12.61
CA ASP A 97 -2.89 3.82 -13.87
C ASP A 97 -3.84 2.62 -14.05
N ALA A 98 -4.21 1.92 -12.97
CA ALA A 98 -5.26 0.90 -13.02
C ALA A 98 -6.63 1.51 -13.39
N TYR A 99 -7.01 2.63 -12.76
CA TYR A 99 -8.24 3.36 -13.11
C TYR A 99 -8.26 3.83 -14.56
N ARG A 100 -7.14 4.39 -15.04
CA ARG A 100 -7.03 4.82 -16.45
C ARG A 100 -7.19 3.65 -17.41
N ARG A 101 -6.57 2.50 -17.13
CA ARG A 101 -6.73 1.29 -17.96
C ARG A 101 -8.19 0.84 -18.02
N ALA A 102 -8.86 0.76 -16.88
CA ALA A 102 -10.27 0.41 -16.81
C ALA A 102 -11.15 1.41 -17.59
N ALA A 103 -10.89 2.71 -17.45
CA ALA A 103 -11.61 3.75 -18.18
C ALA A 103 -11.38 3.63 -19.70
N ILE A 104 -10.14 3.40 -20.15
CA ILE A 104 -9.82 3.19 -21.57
C ILE A 104 -10.55 1.96 -22.11
N GLN A 105 -10.55 0.84 -21.37
CA GLN A 105 -11.25 -0.39 -21.78
C GLN A 105 -12.75 -0.18 -21.93
N SER A 106 -13.39 0.44 -20.93
CA SER A 106 -14.82 0.77 -20.95
C SER A 106 -15.19 1.68 -22.14
N MET A 107 -14.43 2.76 -22.35
CA MET A 107 -14.68 3.69 -23.46
C MET A 107 -14.47 3.03 -24.83
N ARG A 108 -13.48 2.13 -24.97
CA ARG A 108 -13.31 1.34 -26.19
C ARG A 108 -14.47 0.38 -26.42
N GLY A 109 -14.98 -0.26 -25.36
CA GLY A 109 -16.18 -1.10 -25.41
C GLY A 109 -17.42 -0.33 -25.88
N ALA A 110 -17.52 0.96 -25.52
CA ALA A 110 -18.55 1.88 -26.00
C ALA A 110 -18.29 2.42 -27.43
N GLY A 111 -17.22 2.00 -28.10
CA GLY A 111 -16.93 2.35 -29.49
C GLY A 111 -16.14 3.65 -29.69
N LEU A 112 -15.62 4.27 -28.62
CA LEU A 112 -14.79 5.47 -28.77
C LEU A 112 -13.45 5.12 -29.43
N SER A 113 -12.97 6.02 -30.30
CA SER A 113 -11.66 5.87 -30.90
C SER A 113 -10.56 6.15 -29.87
N MET A 114 -9.36 5.62 -30.10
CA MET A 114 -8.19 5.91 -29.26
C MET A 114 -7.83 7.41 -29.23
N ARG A 115 -8.26 8.18 -30.24
CA ARG A 115 -8.10 9.64 -30.28
C ARG A 115 -9.05 10.32 -29.32
N ASP A 116 -10.33 10.00 -29.39
CA ASP A 116 -11.33 10.58 -28.50
C ASP A 116 -11.03 10.27 -27.04
N ILE A 117 -10.54 9.06 -26.76
CA ILE A 117 -10.11 8.64 -25.42
C ILE A 117 -8.89 9.43 -24.93
N ALA A 118 -7.89 9.64 -25.78
CA ALA A 118 -6.70 10.43 -25.44
C ALA A 118 -7.09 11.88 -25.11
N ASP A 119 -7.94 12.47 -25.96
CA ASP A 119 -8.44 13.83 -25.79
C ASP A 119 -9.28 13.96 -24.51
N LEU A 120 -10.17 13.00 -24.23
CA LEU A 120 -11.04 13.02 -23.05
C LEU A 120 -10.29 12.80 -21.73
N LEU A 121 -9.25 11.97 -21.74
CA LEU A 121 -8.41 11.73 -20.57
C LEU A 121 -7.30 12.78 -20.39
N GLY A 122 -7.14 13.70 -21.33
CA GLY A 122 -6.10 14.73 -21.29
C GLY A 122 -4.69 14.14 -21.29
N ILE A 123 -4.48 12.99 -21.94
CA ILE A 123 -3.18 12.31 -22.02
C ILE A 123 -2.78 12.06 -23.47
N SER A 124 -1.48 11.93 -23.71
CA SER A 124 -0.99 11.67 -25.05
C SER A 124 -1.43 10.29 -25.57
N HIS A 125 -1.60 10.19 -26.88
CA HIS A 125 -1.85 8.93 -27.57
C HIS A 125 -0.84 7.82 -27.20
N GLN A 126 0.44 8.17 -27.06
CA GLN A 126 1.48 7.23 -26.66
C GLN A 126 1.23 6.66 -25.26
N ARG A 127 0.76 7.49 -24.32
CA ARG A 127 0.43 7.05 -22.96
C ARG A 127 -0.79 6.13 -22.96
N VAL A 128 -1.82 6.41 -23.76
CA VAL A 128 -2.96 5.50 -23.93
C VAL A 128 -2.49 4.14 -24.46
N SER A 129 -1.64 4.13 -25.50
CA SER A 129 -1.09 2.89 -26.07
C SER A 129 -0.27 2.07 -25.06
N GLN A 130 0.54 2.72 -24.22
CA GLN A 130 1.30 2.05 -23.16
C GLN A 130 0.37 1.39 -22.13
N LEU A 131 -0.66 2.11 -21.68
CA LEU A 131 -1.62 1.61 -20.69
C LEU A 131 -2.42 0.43 -21.25
N VAL A 132 -2.78 0.45 -22.53
CA VAL A 132 -3.46 -0.68 -23.20
C VAL A 132 -2.54 -1.89 -23.34
N ALA A 133 -1.26 -1.70 -23.68
CA ALA A 133 -0.30 -2.79 -23.85
C ALA A 133 0.00 -3.54 -22.53
N GLN A 134 -0.11 -2.87 -21.38
CA GLN A 134 0.14 -3.44 -20.05
C GLN A 134 -1.07 -4.20 -19.46
N GLY A 135 -2.18 -4.33 -20.19
CA GLY A 135 -3.48 -4.76 -19.67
C GLY A 135 -3.87 -6.25 -19.80
N VAL A 136 -2.94 -7.19 -20.06
CA VAL A 136 -3.31 -8.61 -20.27
C VAL A 136 -2.88 -9.50 -19.11
N THR A 137 -3.73 -9.65 -18.07
CA THR A 137 -3.75 -10.81 -17.16
C THR A 137 -5.18 -11.01 -16.64
N GLN A 138 -5.89 -12.02 -17.15
CA GLN A 138 -7.27 -12.37 -16.78
C GLN A 138 -7.32 -13.47 -15.71
N PRO A 139 -8.11 -13.32 -14.62
CA PRO A 139 -8.59 -14.43 -13.79
C PRO A 139 -10.03 -14.85 -14.15
N ARG A 140 -10.33 -16.15 -13.98
CA ARG A 140 -11.57 -16.86 -14.38
C ARG A 140 -12.78 -16.57 -13.46
N SER A 141 -13.98 -16.86 -13.97
CA SER A 141 -15.31 -16.32 -13.62
C SER A 141 -16.18 -17.17 -12.64
N GLY A 142 -17.04 -16.50 -11.84
CA GLY A 142 -18.24 -17.05 -11.17
C GLY A 142 -19.01 -15.99 -10.35
N THR A 143 -20.36 -16.02 -10.30
CA THR A 143 -21.19 -14.95 -9.68
C THR A 143 -21.40 -15.06 -8.16
N ALA A 144 -21.34 -16.27 -7.59
CA ALA A 144 -21.23 -16.45 -6.13
C ALA A 144 -19.88 -15.95 -5.58
N ASP A 145 -18.91 -15.81 -6.48
CA ASP A 145 -17.57 -15.27 -6.23
C ASP A 145 -17.58 -13.73 -6.15
N LEU A 146 -18.66 -13.04 -6.58
CA LEU A 146 -18.69 -11.58 -6.64
C LEU A 146 -19.04 -10.95 -5.28
N ASP A 147 -20.05 -11.48 -4.59
CA ASP A 147 -20.35 -11.04 -3.23
C ASP A 147 -19.18 -11.36 -2.29
N GLN A 148 -18.56 -12.52 -2.47
CA GLN A 148 -17.38 -12.92 -1.71
C GLN A 148 -16.14 -12.11 -2.09
N ALA A 149 -15.88 -11.83 -3.37
CA ALA A 149 -14.72 -11.01 -3.79
C ALA A 149 -14.85 -9.54 -3.38
N VAL A 150 -16.06 -8.99 -3.34
CA VAL A 150 -16.28 -7.63 -2.81
C VAL A 150 -16.06 -7.61 -1.30
N LEU A 151 -16.57 -8.61 -0.59
CA LEU A 151 -16.37 -8.74 0.85
C LEU A 151 -14.88 -8.99 1.17
N ASP A 152 -14.20 -9.85 0.43
CA ASP A 152 -12.77 -10.16 0.55
C ASP A 152 -11.92 -8.94 0.18
N ALA A 153 -12.29 -8.15 -0.83
CA ALA A 153 -11.56 -6.92 -1.16
C ALA A 153 -11.72 -5.86 -0.06
N VAL A 154 -12.91 -5.73 0.53
CA VAL A 154 -13.18 -4.82 1.65
C VAL A 154 -12.49 -5.30 2.93
N LEU A 155 -12.49 -6.62 3.20
CA LEU A 155 -11.84 -7.23 4.35
C LEU A 155 -10.32 -7.26 4.21
N SER A 156 -9.76 -7.58 3.04
CA SER A 156 -8.32 -7.46 2.77
C SER A 156 -7.85 -6.02 2.90
N ALA A 157 -8.63 -5.05 2.43
CA ALA A 157 -8.32 -3.63 2.65
C ALA A 157 -8.41 -3.25 4.14
N ALA A 158 -9.30 -3.86 4.92
CA ALA A 158 -9.37 -3.65 6.36
C ALA A 158 -8.17 -4.28 7.11
N VAL A 159 -7.80 -5.51 6.76
CA VAL A 159 -6.69 -6.26 7.38
C VAL A 159 -5.32 -5.67 7.02
N ALA A 160 -5.11 -5.24 5.77
CA ALA A 160 -3.88 -4.56 5.34
C ALA A 160 -3.64 -3.24 6.09
N GLU A 161 -4.70 -2.63 6.62
CA GLU A 161 -4.68 -1.39 7.40
C GLU A 161 -4.69 -1.65 8.92
N GLY A 162 -4.50 -2.90 9.36
CA GLY A 162 -4.43 -3.28 10.77
C GLY A 162 -5.75 -3.24 11.53
N LEU A 163 -6.90 -3.18 10.82
CA LEU A 163 -8.22 -3.27 11.44
C LEU A 163 -8.58 -4.73 11.68
N ASP A 164 -8.87 -5.07 12.93
CA ASP A 164 -9.53 -6.32 13.29
C ASP A 164 -10.95 -6.31 12.67
N PRO A 165 -11.30 -7.26 11.78
CA PRO A 165 -12.60 -7.33 11.13
C PRO A 165 -13.77 -7.48 12.13
N ASP A 166 -13.52 -7.97 13.35
CA ASP A 166 -14.52 -8.02 14.42
C ASP A 166 -14.77 -6.66 15.09
N HIS A 167 -13.88 -5.68 14.88
CA HIS A 167 -13.90 -4.33 15.46
C HIS A 167 -14.16 -3.20 14.44
N ILE A 168 -14.84 -3.51 13.33
CA ILE A 168 -15.33 -2.47 12.41
C ILE A 168 -16.18 -1.44 13.20
N PRO A 169 -15.84 -0.15 13.20
CA PRO A 169 -16.55 0.86 13.96
C PRO A 169 -18.06 0.88 13.64
N GLU A 170 -18.90 1.03 14.66
CA GLU A 170 -20.37 0.96 14.53
C GLU A 170 -20.93 1.94 13.48
N ARG A 171 -20.28 3.10 13.29
CA ARG A 171 -20.63 4.05 12.21
C ARG A 171 -20.39 3.51 10.80
N ALA A 172 -19.35 2.70 10.59
CA ALA A 172 -19.08 2.04 9.32
C ALA A 172 -20.05 0.88 9.08
N ARG A 173 -20.43 0.13 10.14
CA ARG A 173 -21.53 -0.86 10.08
C ARG A 173 -22.88 -0.22 9.75
N GLN A 174 -23.16 0.96 10.29
CA GLN A 174 -24.40 1.70 10.00
C GLN A 174 -24.41 2.32 8.59
N ALA A 175 -23.24 2.63 8.03
CA ALA A 175 -23.10 3.11 6.66
C ALA A 175 -23.21 1.99 5.61
N LEU A 176 -22.89 0.74 5.97
CA LEU A 176 -22.91 -0.43 5.08
C LEU A 176 -24.28 -0.65 4.41
N PRO A 177 -25.43 -0.66 5.11
CA PRO A 177 -26.74 -0.78 4.48
C PRO A 177 -27.08 0.36 3.51
N TRP A 178 -26.62 1.59 3.80
CA TRP A 178 -26.81 2.73 2.90
C TRP A 178 -25.91 2.61 1.67
N LEU A 179 -24.63 2.24 1.83
CA LEU A 179 -23.71 1.97 0.72
C LEU A 179 -24.25 0.84 -0.16
N VAL A 180 -24.65 -0.29 0.43
CA VAL A 180 -25.27 -1.41 -0.29
C VAL A 180 -26.56 -0.99 -0.99
N ARG A 181 -27.40 -0.13 -0.39
CA ARG A 181 -28.61 0.40 -1.03
C ARG A 181 -28.31 1.41 -2.15
N ALA A 182 -27.27 2.22 -2.00
CA ALA A 182 -26.79 3.14 -3.05
C ALA A 182 -26.22 2.35 -4.25
N VAL A 183 -25.47 1.27 -3.96
CA VAL A 183 -25.01 0.29 -4.95
C VAL A 183 -26.21 -0.38 -5.64
N LYS A 184 -27.17 -0.90 -4.86
CA LYS A 184 -28.41 -1.53 -5.37
C LYS A 184 -29.35 -0.59 -6.12
N GLY A 185 -29.34 0.71 -5.80
CA GLY A 185 -30.09 1.74 -6.52
C GLY A 185 -29.43 2.14 -7.85
N ALA A 186 -28.11 2.00 -7.94
CA ALA A 186 -27.35 2.21 -9.18
C ALA A 186 -27.37 0.97 -10.11
N LEU A 187 -27.67 -0.20 -9.56
CA LEU A 187 -27.67 -1.51 -10.23
C LEU A 187 -28.65 -1.69 -11.41
N PRO A 188 -29.86 -1.10 -11.49
CA PRO A 188 -30.77 -1.32 -12.62
C PRO A 188 -30.26 -0.77 -13.98
N GLN A 189 -29.16 -0.03 -14.00
CA GLN A 189 -28.53 0.51 -15.21
C GLN A 189 -27.22 -0.18 -15.59
N LEU A 190 -26.79 -1.18 -14.82
CA LEU A 190 -25.54 -1.88 -15.03
C LEU A 190 -25.90 -3.30 -15.48
N ASN A 191 -25.53 -3.62 -16.72
CA ASN A 191 -25.54 -4.99 -17.22
C ASN A 191 -24.70 -5.85 -16.25
N ASP A 192 -25.09 -7.11 -16.00
CA ASP A 192 -24.42 -8.08 -15.12
C ASP A 192 -23.00 -8.47 -15.61
N ASP A 193 -22.16 -7.48 -15.86
CA ASP A 193 -20.82 -7.60 -16.39
C ASP A 193 -19.79 -7.46 -15.25
N PRO A 194 -18.92 -8.46 -15.04
CA PRO A 194 -17.93 -8.48 -13.97
C PRO A 194 -17.00 -7.25 -13.92
N GLU A 195 -16.79 -6.52 -15.03
CA GLU A 195 -16.01 -5.27 -15.01
C GLU A 195 -16.71 -4.13 -14.28
N SER A 196 -18.04 -4.03 -14.39
CA SER A 196 -18.84 -3.02 -13.69
C SER A 196 -18.79 -3.17 -12.17
N LEU A 197 -18.62 -4.40 -11.69
CA LEU A 197 -18.52 -4.71 -10.26
C LEU A 197 -17.12 -4.44 -9.70
N ARG A 198 -16.06 -4.68 -10.50
CA ARG A 198 -14.68 -4.29 -10.15
C ARG A 198 -14.52 -2.76 -10.12
N TRP A 199 -15.17 -2.06 -11.03
CA TRP A 199 -15.26 -0.59 -11.04
C TRP A 199 -15.89 -0.06 -9.73
N TYR A 200 -16.88 -0.77 -9.18
CA TYR A 200 -17.58 -0.36 -7.97
C TYR A 200 -16.75 -0.57 -6.69
N ALA A 201 -16.06 -1.71 -6.55
CA ALA A 201 -15.22 -2.00 -5.39
C ALA A 201 -14.06 -0.98 -5.23
N ALA A 202 -13.41 -0.63 -6.35
CA ALA A 202 -12.37 0.38 -6.35
C ALA A 202 -12.93 1.76 -5.93
N THR A 203 -14.08 2.15 -6.48
CA THR A 203 -14.74 3.43 -6.16
C THR A 203 -15.14 3.53 -4.68
N LEU A 204 -15.62 2.43 -4.09
CA LEU A 204 -15.93 2.37 -2.66
C LEU A 204 -14.69 2.53 -1.77
N ALA A 205 -13.56 1.95 -2.15
CA ALA A 205 -12.29 2.10 -1.43
C ALA A 205 -11.81 3.57 -1.44
N VAL A 206 -11.90 4.25 -2.58
CA VAL A 206 -11.55 5.66 -2.71
C VAL A 206 -12.49 6.57 -1.90
N LEU A 207 -13.80 6.31 -1.93
CA LEU A 207 -14.78 7.08 -1.16
C LEU A 207 -14.60 6.89 0.35
N ALA A 208 -14.25 5.69 0.81
CA ALA A 208 -13.93 5.42 2.21
C ALA A 208 -12.68 6.20 2.68
N GLN A 209 -11.65 6.26 1.82
CA GLN A 209 -10.42 7.02 2.08
C GLN A 209 -10.68 8.54 2.13
N GLN A 210 -11.54 9.07 1.25
CA GLN A 210 -11.92 10.48 1.24
C GLN A 210 -12.77 10.87 2.46
N ALA A 211 -13.71 10.01 2.88
CA ALA A 211 -14.52 10.24 4.07
C ALA A 211 -13.68 10.34 5.36
N ARG A 212 -12.62 9.51 5.48
CA ARG A 212 -11.62 9.62 6.58
C ARG A 212 -10.91 10.97 6.60
N ARG A 213 -10.46 11.46 5.43
CA ARG A 213 -9.78 12.77 5.32
C ARG A 213 -10.70 13.96 5.63
N ALA A 214 -12.01 13.81 5.44
CA ALA A 214 -12.99 14.82 5.83
C ALA A 214 -13.24 14.81 7.35
N ALA A 215 -13.34 13.63 7.95
CA ALA A 215 -13.58 13.48 9.39
C ALA A 215 -12.37 13.91 10.24
N GLY A 216 -11.13 13.65 9.78
CA GLY A 216 -9.91 14.05 10.49
C GLY A 216 -9.56 15.54 10.44
N ARG A 217 -10.22 16.33 9.57
CA ARG A 217 -10.04 17.80 9.50
C ARG A 217 -11.04 18.58 10.36
N ALA A 218 -11.99 17.89 10.98
CA ALA A 218 -13.04 18.48 11.80
C ALA A 218 -12.85 18.22 13.32
N ALA A 219 -11.72 17.61 13.70
CA ALA A 219 -11.28 17.38 15.07
C ALA A 219 -10.01 18.20 15.34
#